data_AF-A0A9E3EBV9-F1
#
_entry.id   AF-A0A9E3EBV9-F1
#
_cell.length_a   1.000
_cell.length_b   1.000
_cell.length_c   1.000
_cell.angle_alpha   90.00
_cell.angle_beta   90.00
_cell.angle_gamma   90.00
#
_symmetry.space_group_name_H-M   'P 1'
#
loop_
_entity.id
_entity.type
_entity.pdbx_description
1 polymer ?
#
loop_
_entity_poly.entity_id
_entity_poly.type
_entity_poly.pdbx_seq_one_letter_code
_entity_poly.pdbx_strand_id
1 'polypeptide(L)'
;MLTEVMRHYRLSRPPIDVGFFETDHHKQIVADLRSAIMAGGLVAFTATIGSGKTVLARRLREALERENRVIVSRALSLEKTKVTVPLLVSALFYDLSPDKLPVISSQAERRERDLQELFRKAKKPVYAAAQKSATGAAA
;
A
#
# COMPACT_ATOMS: atom_id res chain seq x y z
N MET A 1 -22.82 -24.40 1.27
CA MET A 1 -23.06 -22.99 0.85
C MET A 1 -22.40 -22.63 -0.49
N LEU A 2 -21.06 -22.63 -0.62
CA LEU A 2 -20.40 -22.28 -1.91
C LEU A 2 -20.81 -23.21 -3.08
N THR A 3 -20.92 -24.51 -2.81
CA THR A 3 -21.31 -25.53 -3.81
C THR A 3 -22.75 -25.35 -4.33
N GLU A 4 -23.69 -24.93 -3.49
CA GLU A 4 -25.07 -24.64 -3.90
C GLU A 4 -25.15 -23.38 -4.77
N VAL A 5 -24.42 -22.34 -4.40
CA VAL A 5 -24.30 -21.11 -5.19
C VAL A 5 -23.68 -21.43 -6.57
N MET A 6 -22.61 -22.21 -6.62
CA MET A 6 -22.00 -22.63 -7.88
C MET A 6 -22.95 -23.43 -8.76
N ARG A 7 -23.75 -24.34 -8.18
CA ARG A 7 -24.75 -25.12 -8.91
C ARG A 7 -25.92 -24.25 -9.40
N HIS A 8 -26.41 -23.34 -8.57
CA HIS A 8 -27.52 -22.44 -8.89
C HIS A 8 -27.16 -21.48 -10.03
N TYR A 9 -25.97 -20.86 -9.96
CA TYR A 9 -25.48 -19.93 -10.97
C TYR A 9 -24.71 -20.59 -12.12
N ARG A 10 -24.65 -21.94 -12.16
CA ARG A 10 -23.92 -22.73 -13.17
C ARG A 10 -22.46 -22.29 -13.34
N LEU A 11 -21.82 -21.87 -12.26
CA LEU A 11 -20.42 -21.43 -12.27
C LEU A 11 -19.51 -22.66 -12.35
N SER A 12 -18.73 -22.76 -13.43
CA SER A 12 -17.77 -23.85 -13.66
C SER A 12 -16.54 -23.75 -12.77
N ARG A 13 -16.27 -22.57 -12.22
CA ARG A 13 -15.19 -22.30 -11.26
C ARG A 13 -15.69 -21.44 -10.11
N PRO A 14 -15.10 -21.56 -8.92
CA PRO A 14 -15.40 -20.68 -7.81
C PRO A 14 -15.23 -19.21 -8.24
N PRO A 15 -16.12 -18.29 -7.80
CA PRO A 15 -16.00 -16.86 -8.14
C PRO A 15 -14.73 -16.18 -7.60
N ILE A 16 -13.95 -16.87 -6.77
CA ILE A 16 -12.63 -16.42 -6.33
C ILE A 16 -11.55 -16.57 -7.42
N ASP A 17 -11.79 -17.40 -8.44
CA ASP A 17 -10.86 -17.69 -9.54
C ASP A 17 -11.18 -16.90 -10.81
N VAL A 18 -12.26 -16.11 -10.83
CA VAL A 18 -12.50 -15.13 -11.89
C VAL A 18 -11.61 -13.93 -11.57
N GLY A 19 -10.72 -13.59 -12.50
CA GLY A 19 -9.76 -12.50 -12.31
C GLY A 19 -10.42 -11.15 -11.97
N PHE A 20 -9.59 -10.14 -11.71
CA PHE A 20 -10.09 -8.80 -11.39
C PHE A 20 -10.80 -8.19 -12.61
N PHE A 21 -12.05 -7.78 -12.41
CA PHE A 21 -12.84 -7.09 -13.42
C PHE A 21 -12.45 -5.61 -13.49
N GLU A 22 -11.67 -5.24 -14.50
CA GLU A 22 -11.27 -3.86 -14.76
C GLU A 22 -12.31 -3.13 -15.60
N THR A 23 -12.96 -2.12 -15.01
CA THR A 23 -13.77 -1.15 -15.74
C THR A 23 -12.88 -0.01 -16.22
N ASP A 24 -13.35 0.78 -17.19
CA ASP A 24 -12.61 1.98 -17.61
C ASP A 24 -12.48 3.01 -16.48
N HIS A 25 -13.44 3.03 -15.57
CA HIS A 25 -13.34 3.82 -14.34
C HIS A 25 -12.19 3.36 -13.43
N HIS A 26 -11.98 2.04 -13.28
CA HIS A 26 -10.83 1.51 -12.53
C HIS A 26 -9.50 1.94 -13.16
N LYS A 27 -9.40 1.92 -14.50
CA LYS A 27 -8.18 2.35 -15.20
C LYS A 27 -7.88 3.83 -14.96
N GLN A 28 -8.91 4.68 -15.02
CA GLN A 28 -8.77 6.11 -14.77
C GLN A 28 -8.28 6.38 -13.34
N ILE A 29 -8.92 5.77 -12.33
CA ILE A 29 -8.49 5.91 -10.94
C ILE A 29 -7.02 5.49 -10.76
N VAL A 30 -6.61 4.38 -11.37
CA VAL A 30 -5.22 3.91 -11.29
C VAL A 30 -4.26 4.90 -11.94
N ALA A 31 -4.62 5.48 -13.08
CA ALA A 31 -3.83 6.51 -13.74
C ALA A 31 -3.69 7.78 -12.89
N ASP A 32 -4.79 8.24 -12.27
CA ASP A 32 -4.81 9.41 -11.41
C ASP A 32 -3.96 9.18 -10.14
N LEU A 33 -4.09 8.00 -9.52
CA LEU A 33 -3.28 7.60 -8.37
C LEU A 33 -1.79 7.54 -8.72
N ARG A 34 -1.44 6.99 -9.89
CA ARG A 34 -0.04 6.96 -10.37
C ARG A 34 0.52 8.37 -10.55
N SER A 35 -0.24 9.25 -11.19
CA SER A 35 0.15 10.65 -11.38
C SER A 35 0.34 11.36 -10.04
N ALA A 36 -0.57 11.15 -9.08
CA ALA A 36 -0.46 11.72 -7.74
C ALA A 36 0.76 11.20 -6.96
N ILE A 37 1.08 9.90 -7.07
CA ILE A 37 2.28 9.31 -6.45
C ILE A 37 3.55 9.93 -7.03
N MET A 38 3.59 10.16 -8.34
CA MET A 38 4.74 10.77 -9.00
C MET A 38 4.89 12.26 -8.66
N ALA A 39 3.78 12.97 -8.49
CA ALA A 39 3.77 14.36 -8.02
C ALA A 39 4.21 14.48 -6.55
N GLY A 40 4.02 13.41 -5.78
CA GLY A 40 4.30 13.38 -4.34
C GLY A 40 3.18 14.00 -3.51
N GLY A 41 3.22 13.75 -2.20
CA GLY A 41 2.23 14.23 -1.24
C GLY A 41 1.41 13.12 -0.60
N LEU A 42 0.39 13.52 0.17
CA LEU A 42 -0.50 12.60 0.87
C LEU A 42 -1.73 12.32 0.00
N VAL A 43 -1.90 11.06 -0.41
CA VAL A 43 -3.05 10.61 -1.19
C VAL A 43 -3.94 9.73 -0.32
N ALA A 44 -5.19 10.14 -0.13
CA ALA A 44 -6.20 9.37 0.60
C ALA A 44 -7.18 8.72 -0.39
N PHE A 45 -7.20 7.38 -0.43
CA PHE A 45 -8.15 6.62 -1.24
C PHE A 45 -9.28 6.07 -0.36
N THR A 46 -10.48 6.64 -0.48
CA THR A 46 -11.65 6.31 0.34
C THR A 46 -12.72 5.64 -0.51
N ALA A 47 -13.36 4.61 0.06
CA ALA A 47 -14.47 3.92 -0.57
C ALA A 47 -15.22 3.06 0.47
N THR A 48 -16.44 2.66 0.14
CA THR A 48 -17.26 1.74 0.96
C THR A 48 -16.55 0.39 1.19
N ILE A 49 -16.96 -0.34 2.21
CA ILE A 49 -16.47 -1.70 2.45
C ILE A 49 -16.95 -2.59 1.29
N GLY A 50 -16.09 -3.50 0.80
CA GLY A 50 -16.43 -4.39 -0.31
C GLY A 50 -16.23 -3.82 -1.72
N SER A 51 -15.95 -2.51 -1.86
CA SER A 51 -15.69 -1.84 -3.16
C SER A 51 -14.40 -2.26 -3.88
N GLY A 52 -13.61 -3.18 -3.31
CA GLY A 52 -12.35 -3.61 -3.91
C GLY A 52 -11.15 -2.69 -3.66
N LYS A 53 -11.26 -1.65 -2.82
CA LYS A 53 -10.15 -0.73 -2.52
C LYS A 53 -8.84 -1.42 -2.10
N THR A 54 -8.93 -2.49 -1.32
CA THR A 54 -7.78 -3.28 -0.87
C THR A 54 -7.14 -4.04 -2.03
N VAL A 55 -7.96 -4.57 -2.94
CA VAL A 55 -7.50 -5.28 -4.14
C VAL A 55 -6.82 -4.31 -5.09
N LEU A 56 -7.42 -3.12 -5.31
CA LEU A 56 -6.86 -2.07 -6.15
C LEU A 56 -5.52 -1.57 -5.61
N ALA A 57 -5.44 -1.24 -4.33
CA ALA A 57 -4.20 -0.78 -3.69
C ALA A 57 -3.08 -1.82 -3.76
N ARG A 58 -3.42 -3.12 -3.60
CA ARG A 58 -2.47 -4.22 -3.77
C ARG A 58 -1.95 -4.29 -5.21
N ARG A 59 -2.83 -4.20 -6.21
CA ARG A 59 -2.43 -4.23 -7.64
C ARG A 59 -1.58 -3.03 -8.03
N LEU A 60 -1.96 -1.83 -7.60
CA LEU A 60 -1.19 -0.61 -7.82
C LEU A 60 0.22 -0.78 -7.26
N ARG A 61 0.34 -1.27 -6.03
CA ARG A 61 1.63 -1.56 -5.40
C ARG A 61 2.45 -2.56 -6.21
N GLU A 62 1.88 -3.71 -6.58
CA GLU A 62 2.57 -4.73 -7.38
C GLU A 62 3.03 -4.16 -8.74
N ALA A 63 2.26 -3.26 -9.34
CA ALA A 63 2.65 -2.60 -10.59
C ALA A 63 3.81 -1.62 -10.38
N LEU A 64 3.79 -0.82 -9.31
CA LEU A 64 4.88 0.10 -8.96
C LEU A 64 6.18 -0.66 -8.64
N GLU A 65 6.09 -1.80 -7.96
CA GLU A 65 7.23 -2.68 -7.68
C GLU A 65 7.85 -3.23 -8.98
N ARG A 66 7.03 -3.61 -9.97
CA ARG A 66 7.53 -4.07 -11.28
C ARG A 66 8.16 -2.96 -12.12
N GLU A 67 7.61 -1.75 -12.06
CA GLU A 67 8.10 -0.62 -12.85
C GLU A 67 9.46 -0.10 -12.34
N ASN A 68 9.83 -0.35 -11.08
CA ASN A 68 11.10 0.05 -10.43
C ASN A 68 11.42 1.56 -10.51
N ARG A 69 10.40 2.37 -10.82
CA ARG A 69 10.45 3.84 -10.90
C ARG A 69 10.22 4.50 -9.54
N VAL A 70 9.58 3.79 -8.61
CA VAL A 70 9.18 4.25 -7.29
C VAL A 70 9.72 3.28 -6.24
N ILE A 71 10.28 3.78 -5.14
CA ILE A 71 10.65 2.96 -3.99
C ILE A 71 9.37 2.66 -3.21
N VAL A 72 8.99 1.39 -3.12
CA VAL A 72 7.81 0.97 -2.37
C VAL A 72 8.22 0.59 -0.95
N SER A 73 7.92 1.47 0.00
CA SER A 73 8.22 1.24 1.41
C SER A 73 7.06 0.57 2.14
N ARG A 74 7.38 -0.41 3.00
CA ARG A 74 6.36 -1.21 3.72
C ARG A 74 6.75 -1.47 5.17
N ALA A 75 5.87 -1.08 6.09
CA ALA A 75 5.91 -1.60 7.44
C ALA A 75 5.49 -3.09 7.45
N LEU A 76 6.44 -3.98 7.72
CA LEU A 76 6.22 -5.42 7.88
C LEU A 76 5.70 -5.76 9.29
N SER A 77 4.61 -5.11 9.71
CA SER A 77 3.96 -5.41 10.99
C SER A 77 3.14 -6.70 10.92
N LEU A 78 3.30 -7.59 11.91
CA LEU A 78 2.40 -8.73 12.11
C LEU A 78 1.00 -8.28 12.56
N GLU A 79 0.90 -7.16 13.28
CA GLU A 79 -0.35 -6.58 13.75
C GLU A 79 -0.77 -5.38 12.88
N LYS A 80 -1.68 -5.61 11.93
CA LYS A 80 -2.21 -4.59 11.00
C LYS A 80 -2.98 -3.47 11.71
N THR A 81 -3.52 -3.73 12.89
CA THR A 81 -4.24 -2.77 13.73
C THR A 81 -3.31 -1.83 14.50
N LYS A 82 -2.02 -2.16 14.66
CA LYS A 82 -1.03 -1.36 15.39
C LYS A 82 0.05 -0.78 14.48
N VAL A 83 -0.31 -0.41 13.25
CA VAL A 83 0.60 0.38 12.39
C VAL A 83 0.69 1.78 12.98
N THR A 84 1.80 2.07 13.66
CA THR A 84 2.09 3.38 14.25
C THR A 84 3.00 4.20 13.35
N VAL A 85 2.98 5.53 13.51
CA VAL A 85 3.88 6.44 12.77
C VAL A 85 5.36 6.06 12.96
N PRO A 86 5.85 5.75 14.18
CA PRO A 86 7.22 5.29 14.37
C PRO A 86 7.57 4.05 13.56
N LEU A 87 6.64 3.10 13.40
CA LEU A 87 6.87 1.89 12.62
C LEU A 87 7.00 2.17 11.12
N LEU A 88 6.19 3.10 10.60
CA LEU A 88 6.29 3.56 9.21
C LEU A 88 7.62 4.29 8.98
N VAL A 89 8.03 5.14 9.92
CA VAL A 89 9.33 5.82 9.86
C VAL A 89 10.47 4.80 9.87
N SER A 90 10.44 3.80 10.77
CA SER A 90 11.45 2.75 10.79
C SER A 90 11.50 1.97 9.47
N ALA A 91 10.35 1.62 8.90
CA ALA A 91 10.29 0.96 7.60
C ALA A 91 10.95 1.80 6.49
N LEU A 92 10.70 3.11 6.46
CA LEU A 92 11.35 4.02 5.52
C LEU A 92 12.89 4.02 5.68
N PHE A 93 13.40 3.96 6.90
CA PHE A 93 14.84 3.84 7.13
C PHE A 93 15.41 2.54 6.55
N TYR A 94 14.73 1.41 6.76
CA TYR A 94 15.17 0.13 6.19
C TYR A 94 15.08 0.09 4.67
N ASP A 95 14.07 0.72 4.08
CA ASP A 95 13.83 0.69 2.64
C ASP A 95 14.68 1.72 1.86
N LEU A 96 15.10 2.83 2.51
CA LEU A 96 15.90 3.90 1.87
C LEU A 96 17.39 3.83 2.19
N SER A 97 17.78 3.18 3.29
CA SER A 97 19.18 3.07 3.68
C SER A 97 19.93 2.09 2.76
N PRO A 98 21.12 2.45 2.28
CA PRO A 98 22.00 1.50 1.57
C PRO A 98 22.52 0.39 2.49
N ASP A 99 22.56 0.64 3.81
CA ASP A 99 23.02 -0.32 4.81
C ASP A 99 21.87 -1.20 5.30
N LYS A 100 22.12 -2.52 5.43
CA LYS A 100 21.15 -3.52 5.91
C LYS A 100 20.66 -3.28 7.35
N LEU A 101 21.42 -2.53 8.14
CA LEU A 101 21.10 -2.18 9.54
C LEU A 101 21.25 -0.65 9.72
N PRO A 102 20.24 0.13 9.33
CA PRO A 102 20.26 1.58 9.52
C PRO A 102 20.35 1.93 11.01
N VAL A 103 21.28 2.81 11.37
CA VAL A 103 21.36 3.36 12.73
C VAL A 103 20.29 4.45 12.87
N ILE A 104 19.18 4.10 13.50
CA ILE A 104 18.07 5.03 13.74
C ILE A 104 18.29 5.74 15.07
N SER A 105 18.43 7.07 15.03
CA SER A 105 18.58 7.86 16.26
C SER A 105 17.34 7.75 17.17
N SER A 106 17.56 7.66 18.48
CA SER A 106 16.50 7.72 19.49
C SER A 106 15.89 9.13 19.62
N GLN A 107 16.65 10.17 19.27
CA GLN A 107 16.19 11.55 19.26
C GLN A 107 15.28 11.82 18.05
N ALA A 108 14.06 12.29 18.31
CA ALA A 108 13.03 12.47 17.27
C ALA A 108 13.47 13.47 16.18
N GLU A 109 14.01 14.62 16.58
CA GLU A 109 14.43 15.68 15.65
C GLU A 109 15.54 15.20 14.70
N ARG A 110 16.58 14.56 15.26
CA ARG A 110 17.70 14.01 14.48
C ARG A 110 17.23 12.92 13.53
N ARG A 111 16.33 12.04 13.98
CA ARG A 111 15.71 11.01 13.14
C ARG A 111 14.97 11.60 11.94
N GLU A 112 14.22 12.69 12.13
CA GLU A 112 13.52 13.34 11.02
C GLU A 112 14.50 13.96 10.01
N ARG A 113 15.59 14.58 10.48
CA ARG A 113 16.65 15.11 9.61
C ARG A 113 17.37 14.01 8.83
N ASP A 114 17.77 12.93 9.49
CA ASP A 114 18.45 11.80 8.86
C ASP A 114 17.55 11.19 7.76
N LEU A 115 16.24 11.10 8.03
CA LEU A 115 15.27 10.62 7.04
C LEU A 115 15.15 11.57 5.84
N GLN A 116 15.13 12.89 6.06
CA GLN A 116 15.13 13.87 4.97
C GLN A 116 16.39 13.74 4.10
N GLU A 117 17.56 13.49 4.70
CA GLU A 117 18.78 13.24 3.94
C GLU A 117 18.69 11.97 3.09
N LEU A 118 18.12 10.88 3.63
CA LEU A 118 17.88 9.65 2.88
C LEU A 118 16.97 9.89 1.68
N PHE A 119 15.88 10.65 1.83
CA PHE A 119 15.03 11.04 0.71
C PHE A 119 15.78 11.84 -0.36
N ARG A 120 16.65 12.79 0.05
CA ARG A 120 17.49 13.55 -0.90
C ARG A 120 18.48 12.66 -1.65
N LYS A 121 19.05 11.65 -0.97
CA LYS A 121 20.01 10.69 -1.57
C LYS A 121 19.33 9.70 -2.51
N ALA A 122 18.11 9.26 -2.20
CA ALA A 122 17.38 8.25 -2.95
C ALA A 122 17.03 8.68 -4.39
N LYS A 123 16.84 9.97 -4.65
CA LYS A 123 16.52 10.57 -5.97
C LYS A 123 15.36 9.90 -6.73
N LYS A 124 14.52 9.13 -6.04
CA LYS A 124 13.35 8.43 -6.57
C LYS A 124 12.14 8.77 -5.71
N PRO A 125 10.94 8.87 -6.30
CA PRO A 125 9.71 8.98 -5.53
C PRO A 125 9.55 7.75 -4.63
N VAL A 126 9.04 7.98 -3.42
CA VAL A 126 8.82 6.92 -2.43
C VAL A 126 7.33 6.82 -2.18
N TYR A 127 6.81 5.61 -2.32
CA TYR A 127 5.43 5.28 -2.03
C TYR A 127 5.38 4.48 -0.72
N ALA A 128 4.73 5.05 0.28
CA ALA A 128 4.40 4.37 1.53
C ALA A 128 2.89 4.32 1.68
N ALA A 129 2.33 3.13 1.84
CA ALA A 129 0.90 2.94 2.03
C ALA A 129 0.61 2.33 3.40
N ALA A 130 -0.28 2.98 4.13
CA ALA A 130 -0.86 2.45 5.35
C ALA A 130 -2.36 2.19 5.13
N GLN A 131 -2.83 1.01 5.50
CA GLN A 131 -4.26 0.70 5.54
C GLN A 131 -4.69 0.70 6.99
N LYS A 132 -5.64 1.58 7.34
CA LYS A 132 -6.35 1.47 8.61
C LYS A 132 -7.35 0.32 8.47
N SER A 133 -7.12 -0.78 9.17
CA SER A 133 -8.12 -1.85 9.28
C SER A 133 -9.32 -1.31 10.06
N ALA A 134 -10.48 -1.26 9.41
CA ALA A 134 -11.75 -1.00 10.07
C ALA A 134 -12.15 -2.25 10.88
N THR A 135 -11.52 -2.45 12.03
CA THR A 135 -11.96 -3.42 13.04
C THR A 135 -12.47 -2.60 14.20
N GLY A 136 -13.78 -2.32 14.21
CA GLY A 136 -14.42 -1.49 15.22
C GLY A 136 -15.69 -0.80 14.71
N ALA A 137 -16.69 -1.61 14.33
CA ALA A 137 -18.09 -1.19 14.19
C ALA A 137 -18.98 -2.43 14.11
N ALA A 138 -19.00 -3.21 15.18
CA ALA A 138 -20.09 -4.11 15.49
C ALA A 138 -20.20 -4.08 17.02
N ALA A 139 -21.15 -3.27 17.49
CA ALA A 139 -21.70 -3.35 18.83
C ALA A 139 -22.42 -4.70 19.02
#